data_AF-A0A8D8T990-F1
#
_entry.id   AF-A0A8D8T990-F1
#
_cell.length_a   1.000
_cell.length_b   1.000
_cell.length_c   1.000
_cell.angle_alpha   90.00
_cell.angle_beta   90.00
_cell.angle_gamma   90.00
#
_symmetry.space_group_name_H-M   'P 1'
#
loop_
_entity.id
_entity.type
_entity.pdbx_description
1 polymer ?
#
loop_
_entity_poly.entity_id
_entity_poly.type
_entity_poly.pdbx_seq_one_letter_code
_entity_poly.pdbx_strand_id
1 'polypeptide(L)'
;MIAKERLCLVTLLLVCLLSTTVQPANILAIFPTASYSHQMPLLTLPRTLAQRGHNVTVITTNPFNDPMPNYTEIDISWTYDYWKVDKSPNKKQIVNLQGRLGPMEAMSMFVKATNILVDLQLGSPEVQRFIKYLDDEKPKYDLVLYEDLMYIAFLGFLHKLGHPPLVTMLTLPLLCTIDLSTGNICNPSHIPEMMLPSTNVMSFWERLKATCFSLH
;
A
#
# COMPACT_ATOMS: atom_id res chain seq x y z
N MET A 1 -38.29 15.98 42.60
CA MET A 1 -38.25 16.21 41.13
C MET A 1 -36.85 16.66 40.70
N ILE A 2 -36.34 17.77 41.22
CA ILE A 2 -35.01 18.36 40.90
C ILE A 2 -33.81 17.39 41.09
N ALA A 3 -33.82 16.54 42.13
CA ALA A 3 -32.73 15.59 42.38
C ALA A 3 -32.63 14.46 41.33
N LYS A 4 -33.76 14.02 40.75
CA LYS A 4 -33.79 13.01 39.68
C LYS A 4 -33.26 13.58 38.36
N GLU A 5 -33.60 14.83 38.06
CA GLU A 5 -33.11 15.54 36.86
C GLU A 5 -31.60 15.77 36.93
N ARG A 6 -31.07 16.16 38.10
CA ARG A 6 -29.62 16.30 38.32
C ARG A 6 -28.88 14.97 38.17
N LEU A 7 -29.43 13.88 38.72
CA LEU A 7 -28.85 12.55 38.57
C LEU A 7 -28.81 12.13 37.10
N CYS A 8 -29.91 12.33 36.35
CA CYS A 8 -29.99 12.00 34.93
C CYS A 8 -28.98 12.80 34.08
N LEU A 9 -28.82 14.10 34.36
CA LEU A 9 -27.86 14.95 33.66
C LEU A 9 -26.41 14.50 33.89
N VAL A 10 -26.07 14.12 35.13
CA VAL A 10 -24.75 13.61 35.50
C VAL A 10 -24.47 12.27 34.82
N THR A 11 -25.45 11.36 34.78
CA THR A 11 -25.31 10.09 34.06
C THR A 11 -25.10 10.31 32.56
N LEU A 12 -25.84 11.25 31.96
CA LEU A 12 -25.71 11.59 30.54
C LEU A 12 -24.32 12.17 30.22
N LEU A 13 -23.82 13.08 31.06
CA LEU A 13 -22.47 13.65 30.95
C LEU A 13 -21.38 12.58 31.08
N LEU A 14 -21.52 11.63 32.02
CA LEU A 14 -20.60 10.51 32.19
C LEU A 14 -20.62 9.57 30.97
N VAL A 15 -21.79 9.27 30.41
CA VAL A 15 -21.91 8.46 29.18
C VAL A 15 -21.28 9.19 27.99
N CYS A 16 -21.50 10.50 27.86
CA CYS A 16 -20.86 11.31 26.83
C CYS A 16 -19.32 11.32 26.98
N LEU A 17 -18.81 11.52 28.20
CA LEU A 17 -17.37 11.50 28.49
C LEU A 17 -16.76 10.11 28.20
N LEU A 18 -17.42 9.02 28.59
CA LEU A 18 -16.97 7.66 28.31
C LEU A 18 -17.08 7.29 26.82
N SER A 19 -18.02 7.90 26.08
CA SER A 19 -18.13 7.70 24.62
C SER A 19 -17.06 8.44 23.83
N THR A 20 -16.34 9.40 24.44
CA THR A 20 -15.23 10.13 23.79
C THR A 20 -13.88 9.42 23.86
N THR A 21 -13.76 8.31 24.59
CA THR A 21 -12.54 7.49 24.55
C THR A 21 -12.58 6.60 23.31
N VAL A 22 -12.11 7.15 22.18
CA VAL A 22 -11.83 6.34 20.97
C VAL A 22 -10.78 5.31 21.35
N GLN A 23 -11.13 4.02 21.26
CA GLN A 23 -10.14 2.98 21.41
C GLN A 23 -9.16 3.04 20.23
N PRO A 24 -7.85 3.17 20.48
CA PRO A 24 -6.88 3.29 19.42
C PRO A 24 -6.78 1.96 18.67
N ALA A 25 -7.30 1.94 17.44
CA ALA A 25 -7.10 0.81 16.53
C ALA A 25 -5.60 0.58 16.25
N ASN A 26 -5.21 -0.69 16.14
CA ASN A 26 -3.87 -1.10 15.69
C ASN A 26 -3.89 -1.30 14.17
N ILE A 27 -3.14 -0.49 13.43
CA ILE A 27 -3.19 -0.44 11.97
C ILE A 27 -1.82 -0.81 11.41
N LEU A 28 -1.80 -1.74 10.46
CA LEU A 28 -0.59 -2.05 9.69
C LEU A 28 -0.72 -1.41 8.30
N ALA A 29 0.29 -0.66 7.89
CA ALA A 29 0.40 -0.14 6.54
C ALA A 29 1.61 -0.76 5.82
N ILE A 30 1.39 -1.26 4.62
CA ILE A 30 2.41 -1.99 3.84
C ILE A 30 2.58 -1.28 2.49
N PHE A 31 3.58 -0.41 2.39
CA PHE A 31 3.88 0.39 1.20
C PHE A 31 5.33 0.11 0.75
N PRO A 32 5.57 -1.00 0.05
CA PRO A 32 6.92 -1.48 -0.24
C PRO A 32 7.56 -0.83 -1.47
N THR A 33 6.81 -0.02 -2.25
CA THR A 33 7.35 0.57 -3.48
C THR A 33 8.45 1.58 -3.20
N ALA A 34 9.64 1.38 -3.75
CA ALA A 34 10.74 2.34 -3.67
C ALA A 34 10.60 3.43 -4.73
N SER A 35 9.58 4.28 -4.56
CA SER A 35 9.34 5.45 -5.38
C SER A 35 8.73 6.57 -4.55
N TYR A 36 9.38 7.74 -4.57
CA TYR A 36 8.96 8.87 -3.74
C TYR A 36 7.54 9.33 -4.07
N SER A 37 7.16 9.27 -5.36
CA SER A 37 5.82 9.62 -5.82
C SER A 37 4.73 8.64 -5.37
N HIS A 38 5.10 7.39 -5.07
CA HIS A 38 4.18 6.41 -4.50
C HIS A 38 4.04 6.61 -2.99
N GLN A 39 5.16 6.87 -2.32
CA GLN A 39 5.21 6.95 -0.87
C GLN A 39 4.54 8.21 -0.32
N MET A 40 4.76 9.37 -0.94
CA MET A 40 4.18 10.64 -0.51
C MET A 40 2.65 10.59 -0.27
N PRO A 41 1.82 10.22 -1.26
CA PRO A 41 0.38 10.15 -1.05
C PRO A 41 -0.01 9.06 -0.04
N LEU A 42 0.61 7.89 -0.10
CA LEU A 42 0.22 6.74 0.73
C LEU A 42 0.53 6.95 2.21
N LEU A 43 1.70 7.51 2.55
CA LEU A 43 2.13 7.72 3.94
C LEU A 43 1.39 8.86 4.65
N THR A 44 0.70 9.73 3.90
CA THR A 44 -0.12 10.79 4.49
C THR A 44 -1.26 10.21 5.35
N LEU A 45 -1.87 9.11 4.91
CA LEU A 45 -2.97 8.44 5.61
C LEU A 45 -2.56 7.84 6.98
N PRO A 46 -1.59 6.90 7.07
CA PRO A 46 -1.18 6.31 8.34
C PRO A 46 -0.66 7.36 9.32
N ARG A 47 0.05 8.40 8.85
CA ARG A 47 0.50 9.50 9.72
C ARG A 47 -0.68 10.25 10.33
N THR A 48 -1.68 10.58 9.51
CA THR A 48 -2.88 11.28 10.01
C THR A 48 -3.68 10.38 10.96
N LEU A 49 -3.71 9.07 10.74
CA LEU A 49 -4.34 8.12 11.65
C LEU A 49 -3.63 8.07 13.01
N ALA A 50 -2.29 8.05 13.01
CA ALA A 50 -1.53 8.12 14.26
C ALA A 50 -1.71 9.45 14.99
N GLN A 51 -1.78 10.58 14.29
CA GLN A 51 -2.12 11.89 14.88
C GLN A 51 -3.52 11.91 15.52
N ARG A 52 -4.44 11.05 15.06
CA ARG A 52 -5.78 10.88 15.66
C ARG A 52 -5.81 9.87 16.82
N GLY A 53 -4.66 9.34 17.22
CA GLY A 53 -4.49 8.46 18.37
C GLY A 53 -4.42 6.97 18.05
N HIS A 54 -4.48 6.56 16.78
CA HIS A 54 -4.34 5.14 16.42
C HIS A 54 -2.89 4.66 16.57
N ASN A 55 -2.68 3.38 16.87
CA ASN A 55 -1.34 2.80 16.82
C ASN A 55 -1.07 2.33 15.40
N VAL A 56 0.02 2.78 14.81
CA VAL A 56 0.30 2.51 13.40
C VAL A 56 1.69 1.92 13.25
N THR A 57 1.79 0.80 12.56
CA THR A 57 3.06 0.23 12.09
C THR A 57 3.10 0.36 10.57
N VAL A 58 4.18 0.88 10.02
CA VAL A 58 4.31 1.10 8.57
C VAL A 58 5.57 0.44 8.03
N ILE A 59 5.43 -0.43 7.04
CA ILE A 59 6.55 -0.89 6.20
C ILE A 59 6.68 0.12 5.06
N THR A 60 7.81 0.83 5.00
CA THR A 60 8.00 1.97 4.09
C THR A 60 9.41 2.06 3.56
N THR A 61 9.56 2.54 2.32
CA THR A 61 10.85 2.89 1.73
C THR A 61 11.23 4.35 1.99
N ASN A 62 10.33 5.14 2.57
CA ASN A 62 10.50 6.57 2.87
C ASN A 62 10.12 6.84 4.33
N PRO A 63 10.94 6.43 5.31
CA PRO A 63 10.69 6.72 6.71
C PRO A 63 10.71 8.24 6.97
N PHE A 64 9.77 8.70 7.77
CA PHE A 64 9.77 10.04 8.33
C PHE A 64 10.44 9.95 9.70
N ASN A 65 11.72 10.32 9.78
CA ASN A 65 12.53 10.34 11.01
C ASN A 65 12.04 11.33 12.10
N ASP A 66 10.74 11.61 12.16
CA ASP A 66 10.02 12.43 13.12
C ASP A 66 9.39 11.49 14.17
N PRO A 67 9.88 11.49 15.43
CA PRO A 67 9.44 10.54 16.43
C PRO A 67 8.00 10.81 16.86
N MET A 68 7.11 9.86 16.61
CA MET A 68 5.74 9.83 17.12
C MET A 68 5.51 8.55 17.94
N PRO A 69 5.03 8.64 19.19
CA PRO A 69 5.04 7.52 20.13
C PRO A 69 4.19 6.32 19.70
N ASN A 70 3.19 6.54 18.87
CA ASN A 70 2.24 5.54 18.35
C ASN A 70 2.41 5.30 16.85
N TYR A 71 3.60 5.58 16.30
CA TYR A 71 3.92 5.38 14.89
C TYR A 71 5.28 4.68 14.75
N THR A 72 5.25 3.41 14.36
CA THR A 72 6.44 2.58 14.18
C THR A 72 6.74 2.43 12.70
N GLU A 73 7.97 2.70 12.28
CA GLU A 73 8.41 2.51 10.90
C GLU A 73 9.36 1.31 10.78
N ILE A 74 9.04 0.43 9.85
CA ILE A 74 9.92 -0.64 9.37
C ILE A 74 10.55 -0.11 8.08
N ASP A 75 11.75 0.43 8.24
CA ASP A 75 12.50 1.08 7.16
C ASP A 75 13.10 0.06 6.19
N ILE A 76 12.62 0.09 4.94
CA ILE A 76 13.17 -0.68 3.82
C ILE A 76 13.69 0.25 2.71
N SER A 77 14.13 1.47 3.06
CA SER A 77 14.64 2.49 2.14
C SER A 77 15.84 2.05 1.31
N TRP A 78 16.61 1.06 1.78
CA TRP A 78 17.68 0.42 1.01
C TRP A 78 17.20 -0.16 -0.32
N THR A 79 15.89 -0.44 -0.47
CA THR A 79 15.27 -0.88 -1.72
C THR A 79 15.56 0.08 -2.89
N TYR A 80 15.73 1.39 -2.63
CA TYR A 80 16.08 2.37 -3.67
C TYR A 80 17.38 2.08 -4.40
N ASP A 81 18.32 1.34 -3.79
CA ASP A 81 19.61 1.03 -4.40
C ASP A 81 19.49 0.08 -5.60
N TYR A 82 18.37 -0.61 -5.74
CA TYR A 82 18.08 -1.50 -6.87
C TYR A 82 17.42 -0.79 -8.06
N TRP A 83 16.97 0.45 -7.89
CA TRP A 83 16.40 1.30 -8.94
C TRP A 83 17.43 2.22 -9.59
N LYS A 84 18.57 2.46 -8.92
CA LYS A 84 19.63 3.33 -9.46
C LYS A 84 20.29 2.65 -10.65
N VAL A 85 20.44 3.39 -11.74
CA VAL A 85 21.36 3.05 -12.84
C VAL A 85 22.79 3.25 -12.31
N ASP A 86 23.26 2.33 -11.48
CA ASP A 86 24.64 2.31 -11.07
C ASP A 86 25.47 1.82 -12.28
N LYS A 87 26.25 2.72 -12.87
CA LYS A 87 27.16 2.39 -13.99
C LYS A 87 28.36 1.55 -13.53
N SER A 88 28.44 1.21 -12.24
CA SER A 88 29.45 0.29 -11.71
C SER A 88 29.23 -1.12 -12.26
N PRO A 89 30.28 -1.79 -12.77
CA PRO A 89 30.19 -3.12 -13.41
C PRO A 89 29.73 -4.25 -12.48
N ASN A 90 29.56 -3.99 -11.17
CA ASN A 90 29.32 -5.02 -10.16
C ASN A 90 27.91 -5.00 -9.53
N LYS A 91 26.99 -4.12 -9.94
CA LYS A 91 25.60 -4.15 -9.46
C LYS A 91 24.64 -4.64 -10.55
N LYS A 92 23.86 -5.67 -10.23
CA LYS A 92 22.79 -6.17 -11.10
C LYS A 92 21.65 -5.15 -11.12
N GLN A 93 21.56 -4.39 -12.20
CA GLN A 93 20.41 -3.52 -12.46
C GLN A 93 19.17 -4.40 -12.65
N ILE A 94 18.14 -4.19 -11.82
CA ILE A 94 16.89 -4.96 -11.88
C ILE A 94 15.89 -4.30 -12.83
N VAL A 95 15.95 -2.96 -12.95
CA VAL A 95 15.02 -2.15 -13.73
C VAL A 95 15.77 -1.20 -14.65
N ASN A 96 15.41 -1.17 -15.94
CA ASN A 96 15.88 -0.15 -16.88
C ASN A 96 14.71 0.70 -17.38
N LEU A 97 14.41 1.78 -16.64
CA LEU A 97 13.33 2.73 -16.98
C LEU A 97 13.69 3.67 -18.15
N GLN A 98 14.96 3.72 -18.56
CA GLN A 98 15.42 4.60 -19.65
C GLN A 98 15.41 3.89 -21.01
N GLY A 99 15.19 2.57 -21.03
CA GLY A 99 15.03 1.79 -22.26
C GLY A 99 13.69 2.05 -22.92
N ARG A 100 13.67 2.12 -24.26
CA ARG A 100 12.42 2.05 -25.03
C ARG A 100 11.96 0.61 -25.06
N LEU A 101 11.05 0.26 -24.15
CA LEU A 101 10.45 -1.07 -24.08
C LEU A 101 9.05 -1.06 -24.70
N GLY A 102 8.68 -2.16 -25.36
CA GLY A 102 7.30 -2.39 -25.74
C GLY A 102 6.41 -2.59 -24.50
N PRO A 103 5.08 -2.43 -24.59
CA PRO A 103 4.15 -2.61 -23.47
C PRO A 103 4.33 -3.94 -22.71
N MET A 104 4.47 -5.04 -23.45
CA MET A 104 4.65 -6.39 -22.87
C MET A 104 6.02 -6.57 -22.21
N GLU A 105 7.06 -5.98 -22.80
CA GLU A 105 8.41 -6.02 -22.24
C GLU A 105 8.50 -5.20 -20.96
N ALA A 106 7.86 -4.03 -20.93
CA ALA A 106 7.73 -3.19 -19.75
C ALA A 106 6.97 -3.94 -18.64
N MET A 107 5.83 -4.57 -18.95
CA MET A 107 5.09 -5.39 -18.00
C MET A 107 5.95 -6.54 -17.45
N SER A 108 6.60 -7.30 -18.34
CA SER A 108 7.48 -8.40 -17.93
C SER A 108 8.64 -7.93 -17.04
N MET A 109 9.20 -6.76 -17.35
CA MET A 109 10.26 -6.15 -16.56
C MET A 109 9.76 -5.75 -15.16
N PHE A 110 8.59 -5.10 -15.05
CA PHE A 110 7.98 -4.77 -13.76
C PHE A 110 7.66 -6.02 -12.94
N VAL A 111 7.04 -7.05 -13.53
CA VAL A 111 6.76 -8.32 -12.83
C VAL A 111 8.05 -8.94 -12.27
N LYS A 112 9.10 -9.05 -13.09
CA LYS A 112 10.38 -9.64 -12.66
C LYS A 112 11.04 -8.79 -11.58
N ALA A 113 11.03 -7.47 -11.74
CA ALA A 113 11.63 -6.56 -10.80
C ALA A 113 10.93 -6.62 -9.44
N THR A 114 9.60 -6.53 -9.43
CA THR A 114 8.81 -6.60 -8.20
C THR A 114 9.01 -7.95 -7.50
N ASN A 115 9.02 -9.07 -8.23
CA ASN A 115 9.29 -10.37 -7.61
C ASN A 115 10.67 -10.45 -6.92
N ILE A 116 11.72 -9.93 -7.56
CA ILE A 116 13.06 -9.91 -6.94
C ILE A 116 13.08 -8.98 -5.72
N LEU A 117 12.49 -7.79 -5.84
CA LEU A 117 12.46 -6.82 -4.74
C LEU A 117 11.66 -7.34 -3.55
N VAL A 118 10.51 -7.98 -3.80
CA VAL A 118 9.68 -8.62 -2.78
C VAL A 118 10.47 -9.69 -2.03
N ASP A 119 11.20 -10.56 -2.73
CA ASP A 119 12.02 -11.61 -2.11
C ASP A 119 13.10 -11.01 -1.20
N LEU A 120 13.81 -9.99 -1.70
CA LEU A 120 14.81 -9.25 -0.92
C LEU A 120 14.19 -8.54 0.29
N GLN A 121 13.04 -7.90 0.12
CA GLN A 121 12.36 -7.16 1.18
C GLN A 121 11.83 -8.10 2.26
N LEU A 122 11.14 -9.18 1.89
CA LEU A 122 10.66 -10.18 2.83
C LEU A 122 11.82 -10.89 3.53
N GLY A 123 12.93 -11.13 2.84
CA GLY A 123 14.15 -11.71 3.41
C GLY A 123 15.00 -10.75 4.24
N SER A 124 14.66 -9.45 4.27
CA SER A 124 15.47 -8.45 4.96
C SER A 124 15.40 -8.60 6.49
N PRO A 125 16.49 -8.25 7.23
CA PRO A 125 16.48 -8.31 8.69
C PRO A 125 15.34 -7.51 9.32
N GLU A 126 14.96 -6.39 8.72
CA GLU A 126 13.90 -5.50 9.20
C GLU A 126 12.54 -6.20 9.18
N VAL A 127 12.19 -6.79 8.04
CA VAL A 127 10.91 -7.49 7.87
C VAL A 127 10.92 -8.84 8.61
N GLN A 128 12.05 -9.55 8.65
CA GLN A 128 12.18 -10.79 9.42
C GLN A 128 12.02 -10.56 10.93
N ARG A 129 12.57 -9.46 11.46
CA ARG A 129 12.32 -9.07 12.86
C ARG A 129 10.83 -8.83 13.11
N PHE A 130 10.14 -8.16 12.19
CA PHE A 130 8.71 -7.94 12.31
C PHE A 130 7.91 -9.25 12.23
N ILE A 131 8.23 -10.15 11.29
CA ILE A 131 7.61 -11.47 11.18
C ILE A 131 7.78 -12.24 12.50
N LYS A 132 8.98 -12.25 13.08
CA LYS A 132 9.25 -12.89 14.36
C LYS A 132 8.41 -12.28 15.50
N TYR A 133 8.30 -10.96 15.55
CA TYR A 133 7.42 -10.28 16.50
C TYR A 133 5.95 -10.70 16.34
N LEU A 134 5.45 -10.82 15.10
CA LEU A 134 4.09 -11.31 14.85
C LEU A 134 3.89 -12.75 15.35
N ASP A 135 4.90 -13.61 15.20
CA ASP A 135 4.82 -15.01 15.62
C ASP A 135 4.91 -15.20 17.14
N ASP A 136 5.80 -14.45 17.79
CA ASP A 136 6.08 -14.55 19.23
C ASP A 136 4.98 -13.85 20.06
N GLU A 137 4.63 -12.60 19.71
CA GLU A 137 3.73 -11.75 20.51
C GLU A 137 2.26 -11.84 20.06
N LYS A 138 2.00 -12.30 18.83
CA LYS A 138 0.65 -12.41 18.23
C LYS A 138 -0.20 -11.14 18.43
N PRO A 139 0.33 -9.95 18.09
CA PRO A 139 -0.38 -8.71 18.24
C PRO A 139 -1.65 -8.70 17.39
N LYS A 140 -2.72 -8.13 17.92
CA LYS A 140 -3.96 -7.94 17.17
C LYS A 140 -3.90 -6.64 16.36
N TYR A 141 -4.09 -6.76 15.05
CA TYR A 141 -4.33 -5.63 14.15
C TYR A 141 -5.80 -5.57 13.76
N ASP A 142 -6.36 -4.36 13.71
CA ASP A 142 -7.78 -4.11 13.40
C ASP A 142 -7.99 -3.72 11.93
N LEU A 143 -6.92 -3.31 11.23
CA LEU A 143 -6.96 -2.89 9.83
C LEU A 143 -5.58 -3.07 9.16
N VAL A 144 -5.58 -3.50 7.90
CA VAL A 144 -4.39 -3.50 7.04
C VAL A 144 -4.62 -2.56 5.85
N LEU A 145 -3.69 -1.62 5.68
CA LEU A 145 -3.57 -0.77 4.52
C LEU A 145 -2.48 -1.34 3.61
N TYR A 146 -2.76 -1.55 2.33
CA TYR A 146 -1.85 -2.22 1.43
C TYR A 146 -1.76 -1.49 0.09
N GLU A 147 -0.54 -1.25 -0.39
CA GLU A 147 -0.31 -0.75 -1.75
C GLU A 147 -0.45 -1.90 -2.75
N ASP A 148 -1.48 -1.83 -3.61
CA ASP A 148 -1.80 -2.88 -4.57
C ASP A 148 -1.04 -2.74 -5.90
N LEU A 149 0.29 -2.73 -5.81
CA LEU A 149 1.18 -2.58 -6.96
C LEU A 149 2.05 -3.82 -7.18
N MET A 150 1.41 -4.97 -7.36
CA MET A 150 2.09 -6.25 -7.66
C MET A 150 2.91 -6.84 -6.50
N TYR A 151 2.66 -6.41 -5.26
CA TYR A 151 3.32 -6.86 -4.04
C TYR A 151 2.57 -8.00 -3.31
N ILE A 152 1.90 -8.88 -4.06
CA ILE A 152 0.93 -9.87 -3.54
C ILE A 152 1.51 -10.75 -2.41
N ALA A 153 2.81 -11.04 -2.42
CA ALA A 153 3.44 -11.84 -1.37
C ALA A 153 3.33 -11.22 0.03
N PHE A 154 3.26 -9.89 0.13
CA PHE A 154 3.03 -9.21 1.41
C PHE A 154 1.64 -9.52 1.99
N LEU A 155 0.65 -9.92 1.19
CA LEU A 155 -0.64 -10.37 1.71
C LEU A 155 -0.52 -11.64 2.57
N GLY A 156 0.62 -12.36 2.52
CA GLY A 156 0.95 -13.43 3.46
C GLY A 156 0.89 -13.00 4.93
N PHE A 157 1.10 -11.70 5.22
CA PHE A 157 0.91 -11.14 6.57
C PHE A 157 -0.51 -11.34 7.09
N LEU A 158 -1.54 -11.32 6.23
CA LEU A 158 -2.94 -11.45 6.66
C LEU A 158 -3.20 -12.76 7.42
N HIS A 159 -2.56 -13.85 7.01
CA HIS A 159 -2.67 -15.13 7.71
C HIS A 159 -2.09 -15.08 9.11
N LYS A 160 -0.93 -14.42 9.30
CA LYS A 160 -0.31 -14.23 10.62
C LYS A 160 -1.14 -13.32 11.52
N LEU A 161 -1.87 -12.37 10.92
CA LEU A 161 -2.67 -11.36 11.60
C LEU A 161 -4.11 -11.81 11.93
N GLY A 162 -4.52 -13.01 11.49
CA GLY A 162 -5.89 -13.50 11.70
C GLY A 162 -6.94 -12.85 10.80
N HIS A 163 -6.54 -12.41 9.60
CA HIS A 163 -7.41 -11.85 8.56
C HIS A 163 -8.20 -10.58 8.96
N PRO A 164 -7.51 -9.51 9.42
CA PRO A 164 -8.17 -8.22 9.59
C PRO A 164 -8.70 -7.67 8.26
N PRO A 165 -9.65 -6.73 8.29
CA PRO A 165 -10.07 -5.98 7.10
C PRO A 165 -8.86 -5.43 6.32
N LEU A 166 -8.87 -5.64 5.01
CA LEU A 166 -7.86 -5.14 4.08
C LEU A 166 -8.44 -3.99 3.28
N VAL A 167 -7.74 -2.86 3.27
CA VAL A 167 -8.01 -1.73 2.35
C VAL A 167 -6.83 -1.60 1.41
N THR A 168 -7.09 -1.83 0.14
CA THR A 168 -6.10 -1.67 -0.93
C THR A 168 -6.06 -0.22 -1.40
N MET A 169 -4.87 0.23 -1.75
CA MET A 169 -4.64 1.58 -2.28
C MET A 169 -3.72 1.50 -3.48
N LEU A 170 -3.99 2.34 -4.47
CA LEU A 170 -3.18 2.42 -5.66
C LEU A 170 -2.94 3.88 -6.03
N THR A 171 -1.72 4.21 -6.40
CA THR A 171 -1.27 5.55 -6.82
C THR A 171 -1.22 5.71 -8.34
N LEU A 172 -1.62 4.67 -9.06
CA LEU A 172 -1.68 4.58 -10.51
C LEU A 172 -3.12 4.26 -10.94
N PRO A 173 -3.56 4.71 -12.13
CA PRO A 173 -4.75 4.16 -12.77
C PRO A 173 -4.70 2.63 -12.78
N LEU A 174 -5.82 2.01 -12.41
CA LEU A 174 -5.98 0.57 -12.47
C LEU A 174 -5.91 0.13 -13.94
N LEU A 175 -5.17 -0.95 -14.20
CA LEU A 175 -5.36 -1.68 -15.45
C LEU A 175 -6.81 -2.19 -15.47
N CYS A 176 -7.40 -2.28 -16.65
CA CYS A 176 -8.82 -2.65 -16.79
C CYS A 176 -9.16 -3.96 -16.07
N THR A 177 -8.23 -4.91 -16.07
CA THR A 177 -8.34 -6.20 -15.39
C THR A 177 -8.44 -6.07 -13.87
N ILE A 178 -7.74 -5.10 -13.26
CA ILE A 178 -7.76 -4.84 -11.82
C ILE A 178 -9.02 -4.04 -11.44
N ASP A 179 -9.46 -3.11 -12.30
CA ASP A 179 -10.75 -2.44 -12.13
C ASP A 179 -11.89 -3.46 -12.05
N LEU A 180 -11.94 -4.41 -12.99
CA LEU A 180 -12.98 -5.42 -13.01
C LEU A 180 -12.95 -6.34 -11.77
N SER A 181 -11.77 -6.67 -11.24
CA SER A 181 -11.64 -7.52 -10.04
C SER A 181 -12.09 -6.81 -8.76
N THR A 182 -12.08 -5.48 -8.75
CA THR A 182 -12.54 -4.65 -7.62
C THR A 182 -13.99 -4.18 -7.77
N GLY A 183 -14.67 -4.57 -8.85
CA GLY A 183 -16.05 -4.20 -9.14
C GLY A 183 -16.20 -2.83 -9.83
N ASN A 184 -15.10 -2.21 -10.25
CA ASN A 184 -15.13 -1.00 -11.06
C ASN A 184 -15.55 -1.32 -12.50
N ILE A 185 -16.23 -0.37 -13.13
CA ILE A 185 -16.56 -0.45 -14.55
C ILE A 185 -15.33 0.01 -15.33
N CYS A 186 -14.68 -0.90 -16.05
CA CYS A 186 -13.69 -0.54 -17.05
C CYS A 186 -14.22 -0.78 -18.47
N ASN A 187 -13.96 0.18 -19.35
CA ASN A 187 -14.20 0.04 -20.78
C ASN A 187 -12.92 0.39 -21.57
N PRO A 188 -12.19 -0.61 -22.09
CA PRO A 188 -10.92 -0.39 -22.79
C PRO A 188 -11.09 0.35 -24.13
N SER A 189 -12.33 0.50 -24.64
CA SER A 189 -12.61 1.32 -25.82
C SER A 189 -12.76 2.82 -25.51
N HIS A 190 -12.87 3.21 -24.23
CA HIS A 190 -13.04 4.59 -23.80
C HIS A 190 -11.95 5.06 -22.82
N ILE A 191 -11.35 4.14 -22.08
CA ILE A 191 -10.28 4.40 -21.13
C ILE A 191 -8.98 3.88 -21.74
N PRO A 192 -7.99 4.75 -22.04
CA PRO A 192 -6.71 4.29 -22.55
C PRO A 192 -5.98 3.49 -21.48
N GLU A 193 -5.47 2.32 -21.86
CA GLU A 193 -4.65 1.50 -20.97
C GLU A 193 -3.30 2.14 -20.71
N MET A 194 -2.88 2.18 -19.43
CA MET A 194 -1.62 2.81 -19.02
C MET A 194 -0.41 2.26 -19.77
N MET A 195 -0.44 0.97 -20.11
CA MET A 195 0.67 0.30 -20.79
C MET A 195 0.72 0.58 -22.28
N LEU A 196 -0.35 1.11 -22.87
CA LEU A 196 -0.41 1.41 -24.30
C LEU A 196 -0.10 2.89 -24.56
N PRO A 197 0.53 3.24 -25.68
CA PRO A 197 0.84 4.63 -26.04
C PRO A 197 -0.40 5.43 -26.48
N SER A 198 -1.60 5.00 -26.08
CA SER A 198 -2.87 5.61 -26.48
C SER A 198 -3.21 6.79 -25.58
N THR A 199 -3.84 7.82 -26.14
CA THR A 199 -4.27 9.00 -25.38
C THR A 199 -5.77 8.94 -25.05
N ASN A 200 -6.31 9.99 -24.43
CA ASN A 200 -7.75 10.15 -24.24
C ASN A 200 -8.54 10.28 -25.57
N VAL A 201 -7.86 10.46 -26.70
CA VAL A 201 -8.43 10.41 -28.04
C VAL A 201 -7.89 9.17 -28.76
N MET A 202 -8.73 8.15 -28.93
CA MET A 202 -8.38 6.88 -29.58
C MET A 202 -9.17 6.68 -30.88
N SER A 203 -8.46 6.33 -31.94
CA SER A 203 -9.00 5.76 -33.18
C SER A 203 -9.62 4.38 -32.95
N PHE A 204 -10.41 3.90 -33.90
CA PHE A 204 -10.99 2.55 -33.86
C PHE A 204 -9.92 1.46 -33.60
N TRP A 205 -8.77 1.55 -34.27
CA TRP A 205 -7.69 0.56 -34.12
C TRP A 205 -6.99 0.61 -32.77
N GLU A 206 -6.88 1.79 -32.16
CA GLU A 206 -6.33 1.92 -30.80
C GLU A 206 -7.28 1.31 -29.77
N ARG A 207 -8.59 1.54 -29.92
CA ARG A 207 -9.62 0.91 -29.07
C ARG A 207 -9.65 -0.60 -29.21
N LEU A 208 -9.52 -1.11 -30.44
CA LEU A 208 -9.43 -2.55 -30.70
C LEU A 208 -8.18 -3.14 -30.04
N LYS A 209 -7.01 -2.50 -30.21
CA LYS A 209 -5.76 -2.92 -29.57
C LYS A 209 -5.87 -2.93 -28.04
N ALA A 210 -6.47 -1.89 -27.44
CA ALA A 210 -6.72 -1.82 -26.00
C ALA A 210 -7.63 -2.95 -25.52
N THR A 211 -8.71 -3.23 -26.27
CA THR A 211 -9.65 -4.31 -25.95
C THR A 211 -8.99 -5.70 -26.07
N CYS A 212 -8.15 -5.92 -27.08
CA CYS A 212 -7.38 -7.15 -27.19
C CYS A 212 -6.35 -7.30 -26.05
N PHE A 213 -5.70 -6.21 -25.65
CA PHE A 213 -4.75 -6.20 -24.53
C PHE A 213 -5.43 -6.54 -23.21
N SER A 214 -6.63 -6.00 -22.93
CA SER A 214 -7.36 -6.29 -21.69
C SER A 214 -7.90 -7.74 -21.58
N LEU A 215 -7.88 -8.50 -22.68
CA LEU A 215 -8.34 -9.90 -22.70
C LEU A 215 -7.21 -10.92 -22.45
N HIS A 216 -5.97 -10.47 -22.30
CA HIS A 216 -4.79 -11.30 -22.01
C HIS A 216 -4.25 -10.99 -20.61
#